data_AF-A0A7R9U5M6-F1
#
_entry.id   AF-A0A7R9U5M6-F1
#
_cell.length_a   1.000
_cell.length_b   1.000
_cell.length_c   1.000
_cell.angle_alpha   90.00
_cell.angle_beta   90.00
_cell.angle_gamma   90.00
#
_symmetry.space_group_name_H-M   'P 1'
#
loop_
_entity.id
_entity.type
_entity.pdbx_description
1 polymer ?
#
loop_
_entity_poly.entity_id
_entity_poly.type
_entity_poly.pdbx_seq_one_letter_code
_entity_poly.pdbx_strand_id
1 'polypeptide(L)'
;MGENLRSMFQRYASMSDSEIKALHPSHDQASVSALLDRFEVFQQGNCIVHHMFGDDIVKTVKERHPDAYVTAHLEVPGEMFELAMEAKARGRGAVGSTSNILSFITEKSKEAAQRLADGDASAKSVKFILGTESGMISSIVKGVQETLRTGGEAGDGVEVEIIFPVAADAVSAVDGDLQVVPGVPAGEGCSTAGGCATCPYMKMNDLEALTALAEKVHASGDNWGKDPILVSHLPRQLAPEVAARGAEPILNMRDFMREGRLSDALVADVEHRAMSETDLKDTLQQWAAMK
;
A
#
# COMPACT_ATOMS: atom_id res chain seq x y z
N MET A 1 0.31 -0.01 9.32
CA MET A 1 0.74 1.28 8.73
C MET A 1 1.37 2.22 9.75
N GLY A 2 0.65 2.66 10.80
CA GLY A 2 1.20 3.61 11.78
C GLY A 2 2.52 3.15 12.42
N GLU A 3 2.57 1.90 12.90
CA GLU A 3 3.79 1.32 13.45
C GLU A 3 4.92 1.20 12.42
N ASN A 4 4.60 0.80 11.19
CA ASN A 4 5.58 0.76 10.08
C ASN A 4 6.17 2.15 9.79
N LEU A 5 5.35 3.21 9.80
CA LEU A 5 5.81 4.59 9.65
C LEU A 5 6.70 5.01 10.81
N ARG A 6 6.36 4.62 12.05
CA ARG A 6 7.19 4.87 13.23
C ARG A 6 8.56 4.19 13.09
N SER A 7 8.59 2.91 12.72
CA SER A 7 9.84 2.18 12.44
C SER A 7 10.65 2.85 11.33
N MET A 8 9.98 3.27 10.24
CA MET A 8 10.63 3.99 9.15
C MET A 8 11.29 5.28 9.62
N PHE A 9 10.57 6.12 10.38
CA PHE A 9 11.10 7.37 10.90
C PHE A 9 12.20 7.15 11.93
N GLN A 10 12.13 6.09 12.76
CA GLN A 10 13.20 5.71 13.68
C GLN A 10 14.49 5.35 12.92
N ARG A 11 14.38 4.60 11.82
CA ARG A 11 15.53 4.31 10.96
C ARG A 11 16.09 5.59 10.33
N TYR A 12 15.23 6.50 9.86
CA TYR A 12 15.67 7.79 9.31
C TYR A 12 16.36 8.68 10.36
N ALA A 13 15.88 8.67 11.60
CA ALA A 13 16.52 9.39 12.70
C ALA A 13 17.91 8.84 13.06
N SER A 14 18.28 7.63 12.61
CA SER A 14 19.65 7.10 12.76
C SER A 14 20.56 7.33 11.54
N MET A 15 20.04 7.89 10.44
CA MET A 15 20.81 8.20 9.23
C MET A 15 21.57 9.52 9.38
N SER A 16 22.58 9.73 8.52
CA SER A 16 23.28 11.02 8.44
C SER A 16 22.42 12.09 7.75
N ASP A 17 22.67 13.36 8.07
CA ASP A 17 21.97 14.49 7.42
C ASP A 17 22.10 14.48 5.90
N SER A 18 23.24 14.04 5.35
CA SER A 18 23.41 13.92 3.89
C SER A 18 22.48 12.89 3.27
N GLU A 19 22.27 11.76 3.94
CA GLU A 19 21.38 10.72 3.45
C GLU A 19 19.91 11.14 3.59
N ILE A 20 19.55 11.84 4.68
CA ILE A 20 18.20 12.37 4.88
C ILE A 20 17.89 13.45 3.83
N LYS A 21 18.84 14.36 3.55
CA LYS A 21 18.67 15.40 2.51
C LYS A 21 18.55 14.81 1.10
N ALA A 22 19.17 13.66 0.84
CA ALA A 22 18.98 12.93 -0.41
C ALA A 22 17.55 12.37 -0.55
N LEU A 23 16.87 12.07 0.56
CA LEU A 23 15.45 11.71 0.57
C LEU A 23 14.55 12.95 0.44
N HIS A 24 14.83 14.00 1.22
CA HIS A 24 14.08 15.26 1.16
C HIS A 24 14.95 16.46 1.62
N PRO A 25 15.16 17.48 0.76
CA PRO A 25 16.10 18.58 1.05
C PRO A 25 15.80 19.40 2.32
N SER A 26 14.53 19.51 2.70
CA SER A 26 14.08 20.32 3.84
C SER A 26 14.19 19.62 5.20
N HIS A 27 14.69 18.38 5.24
CA HIS A 27 14.75 17.59 6.47
C HIS A 27 16.18 17.14 6.79
N ASP A 28 16.41 16.97 8.09
CA ASP A 28 17.65 16.50 8.72
C ASP A 28 17.32 15.59 9.92
N GLN A 29 18.35 15.06 10.57
CA GLN A 29 18.19 14.14 11.69
C GLN A 29 17.37 14.75 12.84
N ALA A 30 17.57 16.04 13.12
CA ALA A 30 16.88 16.74 14.20
C ALA A 30 15.39 16.88 13.91
N SER A 31 15.02 17.27 12.68
CA SER A 31 13.63 17.42 12.26
C SER A 31 12.86 16.10 12.28
N VAL A 32 13.49 14.98 11.90
CA VAL A 32 12.88 13.65 11.94
C VAL A 32 12.72 13.17 13.38
N SER A 33 13.71 13.43 14.25
CA SER A 33 13.62 13.10 15.68
C SER A 33 12.48 13.88 16.35
N ALA A 34 12.36 15.19 16.07
CA ALA A 34 11.27 16.02 16.58
C ALA A 34 9.88 15.63 16.04
N LEU A 35 9.81 14.96 14.88
CA LEU A 35 8.59 14.36 14.37
C LEU A 35 8.23 13.11 15.20
N LEU A 36 9.19 12.22 15.46
CA LEU A 36 8.97 10.98 16.22
C LEU A 36 8.38 11.24 17.61
N ASP A 37 8.84 12.28 18.29
CA ASP A 37 8.34 12.67 19.62
C ASP A 37 6.84 13.04 19.61
N ARG A 38 6.32 13.49 18.46
CA ARG A 38 4.92 13.93 18.29
C ARG A 38 4.11 12.96 17.42
N PHE A 39 4.71 11.87 16.97
CA PHE A 39 4.09 10.95 16.02
C PHE A 39 3.23 9.91 16.74
N GLU A 40 2.00 10.29 17.07
CA GLU A 40 1.05 9.41 17.73
C GLU A 40 0.39 8.42 16.74
N VAL A 41 0.32 7.15 17.14
CA VAL A 41 -0.32 6.10 16.34
C VAL A 41 -1.25 5.28 17.21
N PHE A 42 -2.39 4.88 16.64
CA PHE A 42 -3.31 4.00 17.33
C PHE A 42 -2.75 2.57 17.36
N GLN A 43 -2.16 2.20 18.49
CA GLN A 43 -1.38 0.97 18.68
C GLN A 43 -2.19 -0.33 18.48
N GLN A 44 -3.51 -0.28 18.70
CA GLN A 44 -4.39 -1.44 18.47
C GLN A 44 -4.98 -1.47 17.06
N GLY A 45 -4.57 -0.54 16.19
CA GLY A 45 -5.05 -0.45 14.82
C GLY A 45 -4.38 -1.50 13.94
N ASN A 46 -5.17 -2.49 13.51
CA ASN A 46 -4.67 -3.56 12.67
C ASN A 46 -5.70 -3.94 11.60
N CYS A 47 -5.22 -4.32 10.42
CA CYS A 47 -6.05 -4.89 9.37
C CYS A 47 -5.99 -6.41 9.47
N ILE A 48 -7.13 -7.05 9.74
CA ILE A 48 -7.25 -8.51 9.85
C ILE A 48 -6.65 -9.24 8.64
N VAL A 49 -6.81 -8.65 7.45
CA VAL A 49 -6.34 -9.21 6.19
C VAL A 49 -4.81 -9.28 6.12
N HIS A 50 -4.12 -8.22 6.60
CA HIS A 50 -2.67 -8.11 6.51
C HIS A 50 -1.94 -8.76 7.70
N HIS A 51 -2.59 -8.98 8.83
CA HIS A 51 -1.96 -9.55 10.02
C HIS A 51 -1.82 -11.07 10.03
N MET A 52 -2.63 -11.78 9.24
CA MET A 52 -2.72 -13.25 9.32
C MET A 52 -1.50 -13.98 8.75
N PHE A 53 -0.55 -13.29 8.10
CA PHE A 53 0.45 -13.94 7.26
C PHE A 53 1.89 -13.42 7.39
N GLY A 54 2.18 -12.45 8.26
CA GLY A 54 3.47 -11.76 8.30
C GLY A 54 4.69 -12.67 8.51
N ASP A 55 4.72 -13.40 9.64
CA ASP A 55 5.91 -14.15 10.07
C ASP A 55 6.26 -15.36 9.18
N ASP A 56 5.29 -16.23 8.90
CA ASP A 56 5.52 -17.46 8.13
C ASP A 56 5.91 -17.16 6.69
N ILE A 57 5.35 -16.09 6.11
CA ILE A 57 5.74 -15.60 4.79
C ILE A 57 7.18 -15.11 4.81
N VAL A 58 7.55 -14.25 5.77
CA VAL A 58 8.91 -13.68 5.84
C VAL A 58 9.95 -14.78 5.96
N LYS A 59 9.68 -15.80 6.79
CA LYS A 59 10.55 -16.96 6.91
C LYS A 59 10.72 -17.70 5.58
N THR A 60 9.61 -17.97 4.89
CA THR A 60 9.63 -18.63 3.58
C THR A 60 10.41 -17.83 2.54
N VAL A 61 10.21 -16.51 2.50
CA VAL A 61 10.94 -15.61 1.60
C VAL A 61 12.44 -15.65 1.89
N LYS A 62 12.84 -15.57 3.15
CA LYS A 62 14.26 -15.63 3.56
C LYS A 62 14.91 -16.97 3.20
N GLU A 63 14.19 -18.08 3.34
CA GLU A 63 14.72 -19.43 3.09
C GLU A 63 14.75 -19.80 1.60
N ARG A 64 13.71 -19.45 0.85
CA ARG A 64 13.53 -19.89 -0.55
C ARG A 64 13.98 -18.86 -1.59
N HIS A 65 14.02 -17.58 -1.23
CA HIS A 65 14.32 -16.48 -2.15
C HIS A 65 15.35 -15.48 -1.55
N PRO A 66 16.52 -15.94 -1.08
CA PRO A 66 17.52 -15.06 -0.44
C PRO A 66 18.14 -14.04 -1.41
N ASP A 67 18.09 -14.33 -2.70
CA ASP A 67 18.60 -13.53 -3.81
C ASP A 67 17.51 -12.68 -4.47
N ALA A 68 16.27 -12.66 -3.96
CA ALA A 68 15.24 -11.81 -4.53
C ALA A 68 15.40 -10.35 -4.09
N TYR A 69 14.91 -9.44 -4.94
CA TYR A 69 14.60 -8.08 -4.54
C TYR A 69 13.32 -8.08 -3.71
N VAL A 70 13.25 -7.31 -2.62
CA VAL A 70 12.07 -7.29 -1.75
C VAL A 70 11.40 -5.93 -1.77
N THR A 71 10.12 -5.90 -2.12
CA THR A 71 9.31 -4.68 -2.14
C THR A 71 8.16 -4.77 -1.15
N ALA A 72 7.77 -3.65 -0.55
CA ALA A 72 6.70 -3.59 0.43
C ALA A 72 5.88 -2.29 0.32
N HIS A 73 4.56 -2.43 0.42
CA HIS A 73 3.65 -1.33 0.64
C HIS A 73 3.67 -0.90 2.11
N LEU A 74 3.36 0.36 2.42
CA LEU A 74 3.35 0.88 3.80
C LEU A 74 2.36 0.15 4.73
N GLU A 75 1.38 -0.55 4.15
CA GLU A 75 0.30 -1.22 4.86
C GLU A 75 0.52 -2.72 5.10
N VAL A 76 1.60 -3.31 4.58
CA VAL A 76 1.90 -4.74 4.81
C VAL A 76 2.18 -5.04 6.28
N PRO A 77 2.05 -6.31 6.71
CA PRO A 77 2.49 -6.73 8.05
C PRO A 77 3.93 -6.29 8.34
N GLY A 78 4.18 -5.98 9.62
CA GLY A 78 5.41 -5.34 10.06
C GLY A 78 6.65 -6.13 9.68
N GLU A 79 6.59 -7.44 9.71
CA GLU A 79 7.74 -8.31 9.46
C GLU A 79 8.14 -8.29 7.98
N MET A 80 7.16 -8.22 7.07
CA MET A 80 7.42 -7.99 5.64
C MET A 80 7.95 -6.58 5.37
N PHE A 81 7.45 -5.59 6.11
CA PHE A 81 7.94 -4.21 6.04
C PHE A 81 9.41 -4.12 6.46
N GLU A 82 9.77 -4.72 7.60
CA GLU A 82 11.14 -4.76 8.10
C GLU A 82 12.08 -5.49 7.12
N LEU A 83 11.64 -6.62 6.56
CA LEU A 83 12.40 -7.35 5.53
C LEU A 83 12.70 -6.47 4.31
N ALA A 84 11.69 -5.74 3.82
CA ALA A 84 11.86 -4.85 2.67
C ALA A 84 12.72 -3.63 3.01
N MET A 85 12.63 -3.10 4.23
CA MET A 85 13.50 -2.01 4.70
C MET A 85 14.97 -2.46 4.81
N GLU A 86 15.23 -3.68 5.30
CA GLU A 86 16.57 -4.28 5.28
C GLU A 86 17.10 -4.47 3.86
N ALA A 87 16.24 -4.95 2.95
CA ALA A 87 16.60 -5.11 1.54
C ALA A 87 16.90 -3.75 0.89
N LYS A 88 16.08 -2.73 1.16
CA LYS A 88 16.27 -1.35 0.68
C LYS A 88 17.61 -0.76 1.14
N ALA A 89 17.98 -0.96 2.40
CA ALA A 89 19.29 -0.51 2.92
C ALA A 89 20.48 -1.14 2.18
N ARG A 90 20.30 -2.30 1.56
CA ARG A 90 21.31 -2.99 0.73
C ARG A 90 21.17 -2.69 -0.77
N GLY A 91 20.32 -1.75 -1.16
CA GLY A 91 20.00 -1.46 -2.57
C GLY A 91 19.20 -2.55 -3.28
N ARG A 92 18.62 -3.48 -2.52
CA ARG A 92 17.89 -4.66 -3.01
C ARG A 92 16.39 -4.62 -2.68
N GLY A 93 15.84 -3.45 -2.37
CA GLY A 93 14.42 -3.35 -2.04
C GLY A 93 13.86 -1.95 -2.12
N ALA A 94 12.53 -1.88 -2.07
CA ALA A 94 11.77 -0.64 -2.09
C ALA A 94 10.60 -0.71 -1.12
N VAL A 95 10.33 0.42 -0.47
CA VAL A 95 9.21 0.58 0.46
C VAL A 95 8.50 1.88 0.11
N GLY A 96 7.18 1.81 -0.11
CA GLY A 96 6.39 2.98 -0.48
C GLY A 96 5.02 2.66 -1.08
N SER A 97 4.49 3.58 -1.87
CA SER A 97 3.25 3.40 -2.64
C SER A 97 3.44 2.37 -3.76
N THR A 98 2.34 1.93 -4.38
CA THR A 98 2.44 1.05 -5.53
C THR A 98 3.21 1.65 -6.70
N SER A 99 3.15 2.97 -6.89
CA SER A 99 3.95 3.66 -7.90
C SER A 99 5.45 3.53 -7.60
N ASN A 100 5.87 3.63 -6.33
CA ASN A 100 7.27 3.45 -5.95
C ASN A 100 7.75 2.01 -6.22
N ILE A 101 6.91 1.03 -5.91
CA ILE A 101 7.19 -0.39 -6.18
C ILE A 101 7.36 -0.63 -7.68
N LEU A 102 6.45 -0.10 -8.51
CA LEU A 102 6.52 -0.23 -9.97
C LEU A 102 7.80 0.42 -10.54
N SER A 103 8.12 1.64 -10.12
CA SER A 103 9.34 2.33 -10.56
C SER A 103 10.59 1.52 -10.21
N PHE A 104 10.66 0.96 -9.00
CA PHE A 104 11.80 0.14 -8.60
C PHE A 104 11.95 -1.14 -9.43
N ILE A 105 10.85 -1.88 -9.65
CA ILE A 105 10.89 -3.13 -10.43
C ILE A 105 11.30 -2.83 -11.88
N THR A 106 10.75 -1.78 -12.48
CA THR A 106 11.08 -1.39 -13.86
C THR A 106 12.53 -0.95 -14.01
N GLU A 107 13.07 -0.18 -13.05
CA GLU A 107 14.47 0.23 -13.02
C GLU A 107 15.41 -0.99 -12.90
N LYS A 108 15.15 -1.90 -11.95
CA LYS A 108 15.96 -3.11 -11.76
C LYS A 108 15.85 -4.10 -12.91
N SER A 109 14.71 -4.16 -13.59
CA SER A 109 14.56 -4.95 -14.82
C SER A 109 15.41 -4.40 -15.97
N LYS A 110 15.49 -3.07 -16.12
CA LYS A 110 16.36 -2.42 -17.12
C LYS A 110 17.84 -2.63 -16.79
N GLU A 111 18.22 -2.50 -15.52
CA GLU A 111 19.59 -2.78 -15.07
C GLU A 111 19.98 -4.24 -15.37
N ALA A 112 19.07 -5.20 -15.16
CA ALA A 112 19.30 -6.60 -15.47
C ALA A 112 19.49 -6.84 -16.98
N ALA A 113 18.66 -6.22 -17.82
CA ALA A 113 18.79 -6.27 -19.28
C ALA A 113 20.15 -5.73 -19.75
N GLN A 114 20.58 -4.60 -19.19
CA GLN A 114 21.89 -4.03 -19.51
C GLN A 114 23.03 -4.96 -19.06
N ARG A 115 22.98 -5.46 -17.83
CA ARG A 115 24.00 -6.39 -17.30
C ARG A 115 24.11 -7.66 -18.13
N LEU A 116 22.98 -8.20 -18.58
CA LEU A 116 22.96 -9.37 -19.45
C LEU A 116 23.60 -9.06 -20.82
N ALA A 117 23.30 -7.89 -21.40
CA ALA A 117 23.95 -7.43 -22.63
C ALA A 117 25.47 -7.25 -22.46
N ASP A 118 25.91 -6.84 -21.27
CA ASP A 118 27.33 -6.70 -20.91
C ASP A 118 28.01 -8.05 -20.58
N GLY A 119 27.29 -9.17 -20.69
CA GLY A 119 27.81 -10.53 -20.54
C GLY A 119 27.63 -11.17 -19.15
N ASP A 120 26.90 -10.52 -18.23
CA ASP A 120 26.59 -11.09 -16.92
C ASP A 120 25.41 -12.06 -17.00
N ALA A 121 25.73 -13.35 -17.14
CA ALA A 121 24.74 -14.42 -17.19
C ALA A 121 23.89 -14.54 -15.91
N SER A 122 24.33 -13.99 -14.77
CA SER A 122 23.54 -14.00 -13.53
C SER A 122 22.35 -13.03 -13.57
N ALA A 123 22.36 -12.06 -14.50
CA ALA A 123 21.27 -11.13 -14.72
C ALA A 123 20.14 -11.69 -15.60
N LYS A 124 20.28 -12.94 -16.07
CA LYS A 124 19.30 -13.61 -16.92
C LYS A 124 17.94 -13.78 -16.22
N SER A 125 17.92 -14.05 -14.92
CA SER A 125 16.70 -14.23 -14.15
C SER A 125 16.75 -13.36 -12.90
N VAL A 126 15.78 -12.46 -12.76
CA VAL A 126 15.64 -11.58 -11.59
C VAL A 126 14.31 -11.81 -10.91
N LYS A 127 14.36 -11.91 -9.58
CA LYS A 127 13.22 -12.25 -8.74
C LYS A 127 12.80 -11.06 -7.90
N PHE A 128 11.51 -10.77 -7.86
CA PHE A 128 10.93 -9.69 -7.06
C PHE A 128 9.85 -10.24 -6.13
N ILE A 129 10.02 -10.03 -4.83
CA ILE A 129 9.00 -10.31 -3.82
C ILE A 129 8.11 -9.09 -3.70
N LEU A 130 6.80 -9.29 -3.89
CA LEU A 130 5.82 -8.22 -3.90
C LEU A 130 4.98 -8.21 -2.61
N GLY A 131 5.36 -7.38 -1.64
CA GLY A 131 4.53 -7.12 -0.45
C GLY A 131 3.49 -6.05 -0.73
N THR A 132 2.39 -6.37 -1.41
CA THR A 132 1.25 -5.44 -1.61
C THR A 132 -0.04 -6.24 -1.85
N GLU A 133 -1.17 -5.61 -2.12
CA GLU A 133 -2.44 -6.29 -2.45
C GLU A 133 -2.42 -6.91 -3.86
N SER A 134 -3.12 -8.05 -4.05
CA SER A 134 -3.15 -8.81 -5.31
C SER A 134 -3.75 -8.02 -6.49
N GLY A 135 -4.61 -7.03 -6.23
CA GLY A 135 -5.20 -6.16 -7.25
C GLY A 135 -4.18 -5.37 -8.09
N MET A 136 -2.94 -5.22 -7.60
CA MET A 136 -1.88 -4.49 -8.30
C MET A 136 -1.03 -5.34 -9.25
N ILE A 137 -1.19 -6.68 -9.23
CA ILE A 137 -0.38 -7.62 -10.01
C ILE A 137 -0.48 -7.29 -11.51
N SER A 138 -1.69 -7.10 -12.04
CA SER A 138 -1.89 -6.84 -13.47
C SER A 138 -1.20 -5.56 -13.94
N SER A 139 -1.24 -4.50 -13.14
CA SER A 139 -0.59 -3.22 -13.48
C SER A 139 0.93 -3.35 -13.48
N ILE A 140 1.48 -4.11 -12.53
CA ILE A 140 2.93 -4.32 -12.42
C ILE A 140 3.42 -5.21 -13.56
N VAL A 141 2.74 -6.34 -13.82
CA VAL A 141 3.08 -7.24 -14.92
C VAL A 141 3.05 -6.50 -16.25
N LYS A 142 2.01 -5.70 -16.52
CA LYS A 142 1.93 -4.88 -17.74
C LYS A 142 3.08 -3.89 -17.85
N GLY A 143 3.40 -3.17 -16.76
CA GLY A 143 4.50 -2.20 -16.77
C GLY A 143 5.88 -2.84 -16.98
N VAL A 144 6.10 -4.03 -16.43
CA VAL A 144 7.33 -4.81 -16.64
C VAL A 144 7.41 -5.34 -18.07
N GLN A 145 6.33 -5.92 -18.60
CA GLN A 145 6.26 -6.38 -19.99
C GLN A 145 6.52 -5.25 -20.97
N GLU A 146 5.92 -4.08 -20.75
CA GLU A 146 6.17 -2.89 -21.57
C GLU A 146 7.64 -2.47 -21.49
N THR A 147 8.22 -2.45 -20.28
CA THR A 147 9.62 -2.11 -20.07
C THR A 147 10.56 -3.05 -20.84
N LEU A 148 10.36 -4.37 -20.72
CA LEU A 148 11.18 -5.37 -21.42
C LEU A 148 11.01 -5.25 -22.95
N ARG A 149 9.78 -5.07 -23.44
CA ARG A 149 9.49 -4.90 -24.87
C ARG A 149 10.14 -3.63 -25.44
N THR A 150 10.17 -2.54 -24.67
CA THR A 150 10.86 -1.30 -25.09
C THR A 150 12.38 -1.43 -25.07
N GLY A 151 12.93 -2.43 -24.36
CA GLY A 151 14.36 -2.73 -24.28
C GLY A 151 14.93 -3.46 -25.52
N GLY A 152 14.10 -3.90 -26.47
CA GLY A 152 14.55 -4.59 -27.68
C GLY A 152 15.29 -5.90 -27.39
N GLU A 153 16.35 -6.19 -28.13
CA GLU A 153 17.14 -7.45 -28.00
C GLU A 153 17.73 -7.66 -26.60
N ALA A 154 18.01 -6.57 -25.85
CA ALA A 154 18.49 -6.66 -24.47
C ALA A 154 17.38 -7.10 -23.48
N GLY A 155 16.11 -6.86 -23.82
CA GLY A 155 14.95 -7.27 -23.03
C GLY A 155 14.54 -8.72 -23.24
N ASP A 156 14.73 -9.26 -24.45
CA ASP A 156 14.33 -10.64 -24.82
C ASP A 156 15.11 -11.73 -24.07
N GLY A 157 16.28 -11.39 -23.51
CA GLY A 157 17.12 -12.33 -22.76
C GLY A 157 16.82 -12.40 -21.25
N VAL A 158 16.05 -11.46 -20.70
CA VAL A 158 15.81 -11.34 -19.25
C VAL A 158 14.46 -11.89 -18.85
N GLU A 159 14.49 -12.81 -17.89
CA GLU A 159 13.32 -13.34 -17.21
C GLU A 159 13.09 -12.58 -15.91
N VAL A 160 11.90 -11.99 -15.76
CA VAL A 160 11.48 -11.31 -14.53
C VAL A 160 10.44 -12.18 -13.83
N GLU A 161 10.82 -12.76 -12.70
CA GLU A 161 9.93 -13.54 -11.85
C GLU A 161 9.35 -12.63 -10.75
N ILE A 162 8.04 -12.43 -10.77
CA ILE A 162 7.33 -11.70 -9.71
C ILE A 162 6.71 -12.72 -8.79
N ILE A 163 7.27 -12.82 -7.59
CA ILE A 163 6.83 -13.73 -6.55
C ILE A 163 5.92 -12.94 -5.63
N PHE A 164 4.66 -13.35 -5.61
CA PHE A 164 3.68 -12.78 -4.72
C PHE A 164 3.54 -13.73 -3.53
N PRO A 165 4.10 -13.39 -2.36
CA PRO A 165 4.04 -14.26 -1.22
C PRO A 165 2.62 -14.25 -0.67
N VAL A 166 1.92 -15.35 -0.88
CA VAL A 166 0.61 -15.63 -0.30
C VAL A 166 0.64 -16.96 0.43
N ALA A 167 -0.23 -17.13 1.41
CA ALA A 167 -0.49 -18.44 1.97
C ALA A 167 -0.95 -19.40 0.85
N ALA A 168 -0.58 -20.68 0.97
CA ALA A 168 -0.92 -21.70 -0.02
C ALA A 168 -2.43 -21.81 -0.29
N ASP A 169 -3.24 -21.44 0.70
CA ASP A 169 -4.71 -21.46 0.66
C ASP A 169 -5.33 -20.28 -0.15
N ALA A 170 -4.50 -19.33 -0.61
CA ALA A 170 -4.91 -18.13 -1.34
C ALA A 170 -4.56 -18.18 -2.84
N VAL A 171 -4.38 -19.38 -3.40
CA VAL A 171 -3.91 -19.60 -4.77
C VAL A 171 -5.04 -20.15 -5.64
N SER A 172 -5.38 -19.46 -6.73
CA SER A 172 -6.35 -19.93 -7.72
C SER A 172 -5.69 -20.42 -8.98
N ALA A 173 -6.13 -21.59 -9.44
CA ALA A 173 -5.96 -21.99 -10.83
C ALA A 173 -6.94 -21.18 -11.69
N VAL A 174 -6.44 -20.57 -12.76
CA VAL A 174 -7.25 -19.94 -13.81
C VAL A 174 -7.00 -20.67 -15.10
N ASP A 175 -8.06 -20.91 -15.88
CA ASP A 175 -7.93 -21.46 -17.23
C ASP A 175 -7.46 -20.35 -18.19
N GLY A 176 -6.17 -20.37 -18.57
CA GLY A 176 -5.52 -19.44 -19.51
C GLY A 176 -3.98 -19.53 -19.51
N ASP A 177 -3.30 -18.69 -20.30
CA ASP A 177 -1.82 -18.64 -20.41
C ASP A 177 -1.12 -18.22 -19.09
N LEU A 178 -1.86 -17.67 -18.12
CA LEU A 178 -1.42 -17.50 -16.75
C LEU A 178 -1.79 -18.76 -15.97
N GLN A 179 -0.82 -19.61 -15.64
CA GLN A 179 -1.09 -20.91 -15.00
C GLN A 179 -1.67 -20.79 -13.57
N VAL A 180 -1.34 -19.72 -12.84
CA VAL A 180 -1.72 -19.53 -11.44
C VAL A 180 -1.78 -18.04 -11.12
N VAL A 181 -2.89 -17.58 -10.52
CA VAL A 181 -3.01 -16.19 -10.04
C VAL A 181 -3.32 -16.22 -8.53
N PRO A 182 -2.59 -15.45 -7.71
CA PRO A 182 -2.93 -15.25 -6.30
C PRO A 182 -4.33 -14.64 -6.16
N GLY A 183 -5.22 -15.33 -5.45
CA GLY A 183 -6.64 -15.03 -5.33
C GLY A 183 -7.45 -16.32 -5.11
N VAL A 184 -8.76 -16.22 -4.84
CA VAL A 184 -9.71 -17.35 -4.90
C VAL A 184 -10.58 -17.24 -6.16
N PRO A 185 -11.11 -18.36 -6.69
CA PRO A 185 -11.95 -18.34 -7.89
C PRO A 185 -13.18 -17.45 -7.70
N ALA A 186 -13.71 -16.93 -8.81
CA ALA A 186 -14.96 -16.17 -8.77
C ALA A 186 -16.09 -17.04 -8.17
N GLY A 187 -16.75 -16.54 -7.13
CA GLY A 187 -17.87 -17.22 -6.46
C GLY A 187 -17.51 -18.03 -5.22
N GLU A 188 -16.23 -18.32 -4.95
CA GLU A 188 -15.81 -18.92 -3.69
C GLU A 188 -15.32 -17.83 -2.73
N GLY A 189 -16.15 -17.49 -1.73
CA GLY A 189 -15.71 -16.69 -0.61
C GLY A 189 -14.60 -17.41 0.14
N CYS A 190 -13.47 -16.74 0.42
CA CYS A 190 -12.60 -17.22 1.50
C CYS A 190 -13.47 -17.20 2.76
N SER A 191 -13.49 -18.31 3.50
CA SER A 191 -14.34 -18.49 4.68
C SER A 191 -14.20 -17.34 5.68
N THR A 192 -15.06 -17.29 6.69
CA THR A 192 -14.94 -16.36 7.84
C THR A 192 -13.57 -16.40 8.56
N ALA A 193 -12.70 -17.33 8.18
CA ALA A 193 -11.32 -17.47 8.63
C ALA A 193 -10.27 -16.82 7.70
N GLY A 194 -10.62 -16.00 6.70
CA GLY A 194 -9.69 -15.00 6.11
C GLY A 194 -8.49 -15.54 5.32
N GLY A 195 -8.65 -16.62 4.55
CA GLY A 195 -7.54 -17.36 3.92
C GLY A 195 -6.80 -16.68 2.76
N CYS A 196 -7.19 -15.49 2.34
CA CYS A 196 -6.62 -14.79 1.20
C CYS A 196 -6.46 -13.33 1.63
N ALA A 197 -5.44 -12.61 1.16
CA ALA A 197 -5.31 -11.18 1.39
C ALA A 197 -6.45 -10.38 0.69
N THR A 198 -7.68 -10.68 1.05
CA THR A 198 -8.91 -10.21 0.44
C THR A 198 -9.87 -9.87 1.57
N CYS A 199 -10.21 -8.59 1.65
CA CYS A 199 -11.14 -8.09 2.62
C CYS A 199 -12.55 -8.68 2.37
N PRO A 200 -13.18 -9.36 3.34
CA PRO A 200 -14.53 -9.90 3.17
C PRO A 200 -15.54 -8.80 2.84
N TYR A 201 -15.30 -7.57 3.33
CA TYR A 201 -16.15 -6.43 3.04
C TYR A 201 -16.05 -5.94 1.60
N MET A 202 -14.86 -5.99 0.99
CA MET A 202 -14.69 -5.63 -0.43
C MET A 202 -15.37 -6.64 -1.36
N LYS A 203 -15.41 -7.92 -0.95
CA LYS A 203 -16.07 -9.02 -1.66
C LYS A 203 -17.59 -9.05 -1.54
N MET A 204 -18.20 -8.14 -0.77
CA MET A 204 -19.66 -8.01 -0.75
C MET A 204 -20.22 -7.47 -2.07
N ASN A 205 -19.36 -6.95 -2.96
CA ASN A 205 -19.74 -6.52 -4.30
C ASN A 205 -19.51 -7.66 -5.30
N ASP A 206 -20.55 -8.03 -6.03
CA ASP A 206 -20.48 -8.97 -7.15
C ASP A 206 -21.18 -8.41 -8.39
N LEU A 207 -20.93 -9.03 -9.54
CA LEU A 207 -21.42 -8.55 -10.84
C LEU A 207 -22.94 -8.68 -10.95
N GLU A 208 -23.54 -9.69 -10.32
CA GLU A 208 -24.99 -9.93 -10.36
C GLU A 208 -25.72 -8.83 -9.59
N ALA A 209 -25.28 -8.55 -8.36
CA ALA A 209 -25.78 -7.48 -7.51
C ALA A 209 -25.59 -6.11 -8.16
N LEU A 210 -24.44 -5.86 -8.78
CA LEU A 210 -24.19 -4.61 -9.51
C LEU A 210 -25.14 -4.44 -10.71
N THR A 211 -25.34 -5.51 -11.49
CA THR A 211 -26.21 -5.49 -12.66
C THR A 211 -27.67 -5.30 -12.23
N ALA A 212 -28.13 -6.04 -11.23
CA ALA A 212 -29.47 -5.89 -10.67
C ALA A 212 -29.73 -4.49 -10.13
N LEU A 213 -28.74 -3.88 -9.45
CA LEU A 213 -28.82 -2.51 -8.98
C LEU A 213 -28.92 -1.52 -10.15
N ALA A 214 -28.10 -1.69 -11.20
CA ALA A 214 -28.12 -0.83 -12.38
C ALA A 214 -29.45 -0.91 -13.14
N GLU A 215 -29.99 -2.12 -13.33
CA GLU A 215 -31.32 -2.34 -13.93
C GLU A 215 -32.42 -1.69 -13.10
N LYS A 216 -32.34 -1.79 -11.77
CA LYS A 216 -33.29 -1.16 -10.85
C LYS A 216 -33.25 0.36 -10.97
N VAL A 217 -32.06 0.96 -10.94
CA VAL A 217 -31.87 2.42 -11.14
C VAL A 217 -32.43 2.86 -12.49
N HIS A 218 -32.15 2.10 -13.55
CA HIS A 218 -32.66 2.39 -14.89
C HIS A 218 -34.19 2.33 -14.94
N ALA A 219 -34.80 1.29 -14.37
CA ALA A 219 -36.25 1.12 -14.30
C ALA A 219 -36.95 2.22 -13.48
N SER A 220 -36.28 2.74 -12.44
CA SER A 220 -36.81 3.83 -11.61
C SER A 220 -36.73 5.21 -12.28
N GLY A 221 -35.91 5.37 -13.34
CA GLY A 221 -35.72 6.64 -14.04
C GLY A 221 -35.38 7.80 -13.08
N ASP A 222 -35.97 8.98 -13.29
CA ASP A 222 -35.76 10.15 -12.42
C ASP A 222 -36.32 9.98 -10.99
N ASN A 223 -37.10 8.93 -10.73
CA ASN A 223 -37.70 8.66 -9.42
C ASN A 223 -36.88 7.71 -8.54
N TRP A 224 -35.64 7.35 -8.94
CA TRP A 224 -34.78 6.44 -8.18
C TRP A 224 -34.62 6.84 -6.71
N GLY A 225 -34.57 8.14 -6.39
CA GLY A 225 -34.46 8.66 -5.03
C GLY A 225 -35.70 8.46 -4.15
N LYS A 226 -36.78 7.91 -4.71
CA LYS A 226 -38.02 7.54 -4.00
C LYS A 226 -38.23 6.02 -3.95
N ASP A 227 -37.41 5.23 -4.65
CA ASP A 227 -37.50 3.78 -4.61
C ASP A 227 -36.97 3.29 -3.25
N PRO A 228 -37.78 2.59 -2.43
CA PRO A 228 -37.39 2.20 -1.08
C PRO A 228 -36.14 1.29 -1.03
N ILE A 229 -35.93 0.48 -2.07
CA ILE A 229 -34.77 -0.43 -2.16
C ILE A 229 -33.53 0.40 -2.46
N LEU A 230 -33.58 1.28 -3.47
CA LEU A 230 -32.43 2.13 -3.81
C LEU A 230 -32.07 3.08 -2.68
N VAL A 231 -33.07 3.65 -1.99
CA VAL A 231 -32.85 4.51 -0.82
C VAL A 231 -32.20 3.74 0.33
N SER A 232 -32.53 2.45 0.52
CA SER A 232 -31.91 1.62 1.56
C SER A 232 -30.42 1.33 1.31
N HIS A 233 -29.98 1.39 0.05
CA HIS A 233 -28.58 1.24 -0.33
C HIS A 233 -27.78 2.55 -0.28
N LEU A 234 -28.43 3.70 -0.03
CA LEU A 234 -27.70 4.96 0.08
C LEU A 234 -26.80 4.94 1.32
N PRO A 235 -25.59 5.55 1.22
CA PRO A 235 -24.74 5.70 2.38
C PRO A 235 -25.48 6.51 3.44
N ARG A 236 -25.25 6.15 4.71
CA ARG A 236 -25.80 6.89 5.85
C ARG A 236 -25.39 8.35 5.74
N GLN A 237 -26.36 9.25 5.63
CA GLN A 237 -26.07 10.68 5.62
C GLN A 237 -25.55 11.10 6.99
N LEU A 238 -24.34 11.67 6.98
CA LEU A 238 -23.73 12.26 8.15
C LEU A 238 -24.34 13.66 8.37
N ALA A 239 -24.37 14.12 9.62
CA ALA A 239 -24.74 15.50 9.90
C ALA A 239 -23.80 16.46 9.15
N PRO A 240 -24.29 17.58 8.58
CA PRO A 240 -23.48 18.50 7.78
C PRO A 240 -22.20 18.96 8.47
N GLU A 241 -22.25 19.17 9.78
CA GLU A 241 -21.10 19.56 10.61
C GLU A 241 -20.02 18.46 10.67
N VAL A 242 -20.43 17.19 10.76
CA VAL A 242 -19.51 16.04 10.77
C VAL A 242 -18.87 15.87 9.40
N ALA A 243 -19.68 15.98 8.34
CA ALA A 243 -19.19 15.90 6.97
C ALA A 243 -18.19 17.03 6.66
N ALA A 244 -18.48 18.27 7.09
CA ALA A 244 -17.58 19.40 6.91
C ALA A 244 -16.23 19.20 7.62
N ARG A 245 -16.25 18.74 8.88
CA ARG A 245 -15.03 18.42 9.64
C ARG A 245 -14.22 17.28 9.02
N GLY A 246 -14.88 16.26 8.48
CA GLY A 246 -14.19 15.16 7.79
C GLY A 246 -13.62 15.54 6.42
N ALA A 247 -14.25 16.49 5.72
CA ALA A 247 -13.81 16.95 4.40
C ALA A 247 -12.57 17.83 4.46
N GLU A 248 -12.39 18.61 5.54
CA GLU A 248 -11.24 19.50 5.72
C GLU A 248 -9.87 18.82 5.50
N PRO A 249 -9.50 17.73 6.20
CA PRO A 249 -8.22 17.04 5.96
C PRO A 249 -8.10 16.45 4.55
N ILE A 250 -9.21 16.00 3.94
CA ILE A 250 -9.23 15.46 2.57
C ILE A 250 -8.88 16.56 1.56
N LEU A 251 -9.45 17.76 1.74
CA LEU A 251 -9.16 18.91 0.89
C LEU A 251 -7.71 19.38 1.06
N ASN A 252 -7.22 19.41 2.30
CA ASN A 252 -5.82 19.72 2.60
C ASN A 252 -4.86 18.72 1.92
N MET A 253 -5.16 17.41 1.97
CA MET A 253 -4.39 16.39 1.27
C MET A 253 -4.40 16.61 -0.25
N ARG A 254 -5.57 16.89 -0.83
CA ARG A 254 -5.69 17.17 -2.28
C ARG A 254 -4.88 18.40 -2.69
N ASP A 255 -4.98 19.49 -1.91
CA ASP A 255 -4.28 20.73 -2.21
C ASP A 255 -2.76 20.54 -2.05
N PHE A 256 -2.30 19.78 -1.05
CA PHE A 256 -0.90 19.37 -0.93
C PHE A 256 -0.41 18.58 -2.15
N MET A 257 -1.21 17.63 -2.66
CA MET A 257 -0.87 16.87 -3.87
C MET A 257 -0.80 17.74 -5.13
N ARG A 258 -1.59 18.81 -5.21
CA ARG A 258 -1.57 19.75 -6.34
C ARG A 258 -0.41 20.74 -6.25
N GLU A 259 -0.13 21.26 -5.06
CA GLU A 259 0.75 22.41 -4.85
C GLU A 259 2.13 22.02 -4.33
N GLY A 260 2.30 20.78 -3.85
CA GLY A 260 3.54 20.27 -3.27
C GLY A 260 3.89 20.89 -1.90
N ARG A 261 2.98 21.66 -1.30
CA ARG A 261 3.15 22.32 -0.01
C ARG A 261 1.83 22.44 0.74
N LEU A 262 1.89 22.51 2.07
CA LEU A 262 0.73 22.78 2.90
C LEU A 262 0.35 24.26 2.76
N SER A 263 -0.95 24.56 2.89
CA SER A 263 -1.44 25.94 2.85
C SER A 263 -0.98 26.71 4.09
N ASP A 264 -0.69 28.00 3.94
CA ASP A 264 -0.21 28.84 5.04
C ASP A 264 -1.24 28.88 6.19
N ALA A 265 -2.53 28.83 5.85
CA ALA A 265 -3.63 28.76 6.81
C ALA A 265 -3.59 27.46 7.65
N LEU A 266 -3.36 26.31 7.03
CA LEU A 266 -3.24 25.04 7.74
C LEU A 266 -2.00 25.00 8.62
N VAL A 267 -0.86 25.50 8.13
CA VAL A 267 0.37 25.57 8.91
C VAL A 267 0.16 26.43 10.15
N ALA A 268 -0.42 27.63 9.99
CA ALA A 268 -0.73 28.51 11.12
C ALA A 268 -1.70 27.88 12.12
N ASP A 269 -2.74 27.17 11.66
CA ASP A 269 -3.68 26.46 12.53
C ASP A 269 -2.99 25.34 13.33
N VAL A 270 -2.16 24.52 12.68
CA VAL A 270 -1.40 23.45 13.33
C VAL A 270 -0.41 24.01 14.35
N GLU A 271 0.34 25.06 14.00
CA GLU A 271 1.27 25.72 14.91
C GLU A 271 0.55 26.33 16.12
N HIS A 272 -0.60 26.96 15.90
CA HIS A 272 -1.42 27.52 16.97
C HIS A 272 -1.97 26.44 17.92
N ARG A 273 -2.43 25.29 17.39
CA ARG A 273 -2.91 24.15 18.19
C ARG A 273 -1.78 23.41 18.90
N ALA A 274 -0.60 23.34 18.31
CA ALA A 274 0.58 22.75 18.95
C ALA A 274 1.04 23.58 20.16
N MET A 275 0.82 24.90 20.15
CA MET A 275 1.07 25.77 21.30
C MET A 275 0.05 25.58 22.44
N SER A 276 -1.11 24.97 22.19
CA SER A 276 -2.12 24.62 23.21
C SER A 276 -2.04 23.15 23.62
N GLU A 277 -0.82 22.60 23.72
CA GLU A 277 -0.48 21.19 24.05
C GLU A 277 -1.26 20.59 25.24
N THR A 278 -1.79 21.46 26.12
CA THR A 278 -2.70 21.14 27.22
C THR A 278 -4.01 20.49 26.75
N ASP A 279 -4.65 21.00 25.70
CA ASP A 279 -5.98 20.54 25.26
C ASP A 279 -5.93 19.16 24.61
N LEU A 280 -4.83 18.84 23.90
CA LEU A 280 -4.65 17.54 23.26
C LEU A 280 -4.36 16.45 24.31
N LYS A 281 -3.51 16.77 25.30
CA LYS A 281 -3.23 15.87 26.44
C LYS A 281 -4.49 15.62 27.25
N ASP A 282 -5.28 16.64 27.53
CA ASP A 282 -6.55 16.51 28.25
C ASP A 282 -7.58 15.69 27.46
N THR A 283 -7.67 15.89 26.15
CA THR A 283 -8.58 15.11 25.28
C THR A 283 -8.17 13.63 25.22
N LEU A 284 -6.87 13.33 25.08
CA LEU A 284 -6.34 11.97 25.05
C LEU A 284 -6.48 11.29 26.42
N GLN A 285 -6.30 12.01 27.53
CA GLN A 285 -6.56 11.51 28.88
C GLN A 285 -8.05 11.23 29.12
N GLN A 286 -8.95 12.10 28.65
CA GLN A 286 -10.39 11.88 28.72
C GLN A 286 -10.79 10.63 27.92
N TRP A 287 -10.24 10.42 26.72
CA TRP A 287 -10.49 9.22 25.93
C TRP A 287 -9.93 7.95 26.58
N ALA A 288 -8.76 8.03 27.22
CA ALA A 288 -8.19 6.91 27.96
C ALA A 288 -9.04 6.54 29.19
N ALA A 289 -9.70 7.51 29.83
CA ALA A 289 -10.59 7.31 30.98
C ALA A 289 -12.00 6.81 30.62
N MET A 290 -12.36 6.78 29.33
CA MET A 290 -13.64 6.26 28.83
C MET A 290 -13.59 4.76 28.44
N LYS A 291 -12.43 4.11 28.60
CA LYS A 291 -12.28 2.64 28.55
C LYS A 291 -12.40 2.05 29.95
#